data_AF-A0A813XA56-F1
#
_entry.id   AF-A0A813XA56-F1
#
_cell.length_a   1.000
_cell.length_b   1.000
_cell.length_c   1.000
_cell.angle_alpha   90.00
_cell.angle_beta   90.00
_cell.angle_gamma   90.00
#
_symmetry.space_group_name_H-M   'P 1'
#
loop_
_entity.id
_entity.type
_entity.pdbx_description
1 polymer ?
#
loop_
_entity_poly.entity_id
_entity_poly.type
_entity_poly.pdbx_seq_one_letter_code
_entity_poly.pdbx_strand_id
1 'polypeptide(L)'
;MNPKTVLPICIGVLILWLLVLLGLFPISLPSFLHRLILTVPFLGIAIFGFYSLFYLIYKVVNLKDCPQAQIELEREVKRIRADPEYSSLFRATTSPTGR
;
A
#
# COMPACT_ATOMS: atom_id res chain seq x y z
N MET A 1 1.08 6.10 7.14
CA MET A 1 0.51 4.93 7.86
C MET A 1 1.66 4.03 8.27
N ASN A 2 1.87 3.81 9.57
CA ASN A 2 3.04 3.07 10.04
C ASN A 2 2.89 1.57 9.69
N PRO A 3 3.84 0.95 8.96
CA PRO A 3 3.72 -0.44 8.50
C PRO A 3 3.62 -1.43 9.67
N LYS A 4 4.24 -1.08 10.80
CA LYS A 4 4.21 -1.82 12.06
C LYS A 4 2.86 -1.82 12.78
N THR A 5 1.99 -0.82 12.56
CA THR A 5 0.67 -0.76 13.22
C THR A 5 -0.45 -1.35 12.39
N VAL A 6 -0.29 -1.44 11.06
CA VAL A 6 -1.31 -2.04 10.18
C VAL A 6 -1.32 -3.56 10.23
N LEU A 7 -0.15 -4.18 10.40
CA LEU A 7 0.00 -5.63 10.52
C LEU A 7 -0.86 -6.24 11.65
N PRO A 8 -0.79 -5.76 12.92
CA PRO A 8 -1.60 -6.33 14.00
C PRO A 8 -3.11 -6.09 13.82
N ILE A 9 -3.51 -4.99 13.19
CA ILE A 9 -4.93 -4.66 12.95
C ILE A 9 -5.53 -5.64 11.93
N CYS A 10 -4.83 -5.91 10.82
CA CYS A 10 -5.26 -6.89 9.83
C CYS A 10 -5.37 -8.30 10.43
N ILE A 11 -4.41 -8.69 11.25
CA ILE A 11 -4.41 -9.99 11.95
C ILE A 11 -5.59 -10.09 12.91
N GLY A 12 -5.87 -9.04 13.70
CA GLY A 12 -7.01 -9.01 14.63
C GLY A 12 -8.36 -9.13 13.91
N VAL A 13 -8.54 -8.45 12.78
CA VAL A 13 -9.77 -8.55 11.96
C VAL A 13 -9.93 -9.95 11.35
N LEU A 14 -8.84 -10.57 10.88
CA LEU A 14 -8.86 -11.94 10.37
C LEU A 14 -9.22 -12.96 11.45
N ILE A 15 -8.65 -12.82 12.65
CA ILE A 15 -8.96 -13.67 13.80
C ILE A 15 -10.43 -13.51 14.21
N LEU A 16 -10.94 -12.27 14.27
CA LEU A 16 -12.34 -12.00 14.57
C LEU A 16 -13.28 -12.64 13.53
N TRP A 17 -12.96 -12.52 12.24
CA TRP A 17 -13.72 -13.17 11.17
C TRP A 17 -13.69 -14.70 11.29
N LEU A 18 -12.52 -15.28 11.57
CA LEU A 18 -12.36 -16.72 11.76
C LEU A 18 -13.18 -17.24 12.95
N LEU A 19 -13.21 -16.49 14.06
CA LEU A 19 -14.01 -16.81 15.25
C LEU A 19 -15.52 -16.84 14.93
N VAL A 20 -15.98 -15.87 14.13
CA VAL A 20 -17.37 -15.82 13.66
C VAL A 20 -17.67 -16.98 12.70
N LEU A 21 -16.72 -17.35 11.84
CA LEU A 21 -16.86 -18.47 10.90
C LEU A 21 -16.93 -19.83 11.61
N LEU A 22 -16.17 -20.00 12.70
CA LEU A 22 -16.18 -21.21 13.53
C LEU A 22 -17.51 -21.42 14.28
N GLY A 23 -18.44 -20.45 14.23
CA GLY A 23 -19.74 -20.58 14.88
C GLY A 23 -19.67 -20.65 16.39
N LEU A 24 -18.58 -20.13 16.99
CA LEU A 24 -18.33 -20.16 18.43
C LEU A 24 -19.36 -19.36 19.26
N PHE A 25 -20.23 -18.61 18.56
CA PHE A 25 -21.34 -17.87 19.12
C PHE A 25 -22.66 -18.59 18.79
N PRO A 26 -23.44 -19.07 19.79
CA PRO A 26 -24.72 -19.74 19.60
C PRO A 26 -25.83 -18.69 19.36
N ILE A 27 -25.66 -17.87 18.32
CA ILE A 27 -26.64 -16.87 17.94
C ILE A 27 -27.41 -17.48 16.75
N SER A 28 -28.74 -17.52 16.79
CA SER A 28 -29.53 -17.90 15.63
C SER A 28 -29.45 -16.78 14.59
N LEU A 29 -28.39 -16.77 13.78
CA LEU A 29 -28.26 -15.80 12.70
C LEU A 29 -29.21 -16.20 11.56
N PRO A 30 -30.08 -15.29 11.09
CA PRO A 30 -30.90 -15.54 9.92
C PRO A 30 -30.00 -15.80 8.71
N SER A 31 -30.45 -16.64 7.78
CA SER A 31 -29.69 -17.18 6.64
C SER A 31 -28.98 -16.11 5.79
N PHE A 32 -29.50 -14.88 5.82
CA PHE A 32 -28.93 -13.71 5.18
C PHE A 32 -27.56 -13.30 5.76
N LEU A 33 -27.39 -13.30 7.09
CA LEU A 33 -26.11 -12.89 7.70
C LEU A 33 -25.00 -13.92 7.47
N HIS A 34 -25.33 -15.21 7.40
CA HIS A 34 -24.35 -16.25 7.10
C HIS A 34 -23.71 -16.04 5.72
N ARG A 35 -24.54 -15.67 4.72
CA ARG A 35 -24.07 -15.33 3.37
C ARG A 35 -23.27 -14.04 3.33
N LEU A 36 -23.66 -13.05 4.14
CA LEU A 36 -22.94 -11.79 4.26
C LEU A 36 -21.52 -12.01 4.84
N ILE A 37 -21.40 -12.78 5.92
CA ILE A 37 -20.12 -13.11 6.58
C ILE A 37 -19.13 -13.78 5.62
N LEU A 38 -19.60 -14.68 4.75
CA LEU A 38 -18.80 -15.31 3.70
C LEU A 38 -18.29 -14.31 2.65
N THR A 39 -19.00 -13.19 2.45
CA THR A 39 -18.68 -12.18 1.44
C THR A 39 -17.83 -11.03 2.00
N VAL A 40 -17.76 -10.88 3.33
CA VAL A 40 -16.92 -9.89 4.03
C VAL A 40 -15.46 -9.85 3.56
N PRO A 41 -14.72 -10.97 3.42
CA PRO A 41 -13.31 -10.91 3.02
C PRO A 41 -13.16 -10.38 1.58
N PHE A 42 -14.06 -10.75 0.67
CA PHE A 42 -14.06 -10.24 -0.70
C PHE A 42 -14.34 -8.75 -0.76
N LEU A 43 -15.32 -8.28 0.03
CA LEU A 43 -15.62 -6.85 0.13
C LEU A 43 -14.44 -6.07 0.73
N GLY A 44 -13.78 -6.63 1.75
CA GLY A 44 -12.58 -6.05 2.35
C GLY A 44 -11.44 -5.89 1.34
N ILE A 45 -11.16 -6.92 0.54
CA ILE A 45 -10.14 -6.87 -0.53
C ILE A 45 -10.53 -5.85 -1.59
N ALA A 46 -11.80 -5.78 -2.00
CA ALA A 46 -12.28 -4.82 -2.99
C ALA A 46 -12.07 -3.38 -2.51
N ILE A 47 -12.53 -3.05 -1.29
CA ILE A 47 -12.38 -1.70 -0.71
C ILE A 47 -10.90 -1.36 -0.54
N PHE A 48 -10.08 -2.30 -0.08
CA PHE A 48 -8.64 -2.10 0.06
C PHE A 48 -7.97 -1.85 -1.30
N GLY A 49 -8.35 -2.60 -2.33
CA GLY A 49 -7.88 -2.44 -3.69
C GLY A 49 -8.22 -1.05 -4.25
N PHE A 50 -9.48 -0.63 -4.12
CA PHE A 50 -9.91 0.70 -4.51
C PHE A 50 -9.18 1.78 -3.72
N TYR A 51 -9.10 1.68 -2.40
CA TYR A 51 -8.40 2.63 -1.56
C TYR A 51 -6.93 2.78 -1.95
N SER A 52 -6.23 1.66 -2.19
CA SER A 52 -4.84 1.65 -2.65
C SER A 52 -4.70 2.36 -4.00
N LEU A 53 -5.58 2.06 -4.95
CA LEU A 53 -5.59 2.67 -6.27
C LEU A 53 -5.83 4.19 -6.20
N PHE A 54 -6.86 4.62 -5.46
CA PHE A 54 -7.15 6.04 -5.25
C PHE A 54 -6.01 6.76 -4.54
N TYR A 55 -5.40 6.14 -3.52
CA TYR A 55 -4.27 6.72 -2.80
C TYR A 55 -3.04 6.90 -3.70
N LEU A 56 -2.74 5.91 -4.54
CA LEU A 56 -1.65 6.00 -5.52
C LEU A 56 -1.93 7.11 -6.55
N ILE A 57 -3.13 7.15 -7.12
CA ILE A 57 -3.53 8.20 -8.07
C ILE A 57 -3.45 9.58 -7.41
N TYR A 58 -4.01 9.73 -6.21
CA TYR A 58 -3.96 10.98 -5.45
C TYR A 58 -2.52 11.41 -5.19
N LYS A 59 -1.63 10.48 -4.83
CA LYS A 59 -0.23 10.76 -4.61
C LYS A 59 0.48 11.17 -5.90
N VAL A 60 0.26 10.46 -7.00
CA VAL A 60 0.86 10.75 -8.33
C VAL A 60 0.39 12.10 -8.85
N VAL A 61 -0.89 12.45 -8.67
CA VAL A 61 -1.44 13.75 -9.03
C VAL A 61 -0.85 14.85 -8.13
N ASN A 62 -0.86 14.68 -6.80
CA ASN A 62 -0.31 15.68 -5.88
C ASN A 62 1.22 15.83 -5.93
N LEU A 63 1.97 14.82 -6.40
CA LEU A 63 3.39 14.94 -6.69
C LEU A 63 3.64 16.02 -7.76
N LYS A 64 2.69 16.21 -8.68
CA LYS A 64 2.73 17.25 -9.70
C LYS A 64 2.48 18.65 -9.12
N ASP A 65 1.65 18.74 -8.07
CA ASP A 65 1.20 20.00 -7.48
C ASP A 65 2.04 20.50 -6.29
N CYS A 66 3.03 19.72 -5.82
CA CYS A 66 3.96 20.15 -4.77
C CYS A 66 5.33 20.50 -5.38
N PRO A 67 5.53 21.75 -5.88
CA PRO A 67 6.80 22.17 -6.47
C PRO A 67 7.95 22.05 -5.47
N GLN A 68 7.70 22.16 -4.16
CA GLN A 68 8.76 22.05 -3.15
C GLN A 68 9.40 20.67 -3.07
N ALA A 69 8.62 19.59 -3.20
CA ALA A 69 9.17 18.23 -3.17
C ALA A 69 10.00 17.94 -4.43
N GLN A 70 9.54 18.37 -5.60
CA GLN A 70 10.29 18.25 -6.85
C GLN A 70 11.56 19.11 -6.85
N ILE A 71 11.51 20.34 -6.32
CA ILE A 71 12.69 21.21 -6.22
C ILE A 71 13.76 20.63 -5.28
N GLU A 72 13.35 20.02 -4.16
CA GLU A 72 14.31 19.39 -3.23
C GLU A 72 14.95 18.14 -3.86
N LEU A 73 14.15 17.30 -4.51
CA LEU A 73 14.61 16.13 -5.27
C LEU A 73 15.51 16.53 -6.45
N GLU A 74 15.17 17.57 -7.22
CA GLU A 74 16.00 18.08 -8.31
C GLU A 74 17.32 18.66 -7.80
N ARG A 75 17.32 19.34 -6.64
CA ARG A 75 18.56 19.78 -5.99
C ARG A 75 19.44 18.61 -5.58
N GLU A 76 18.85 17.56 -5.00
CA GLU A 76 19.58 16.35 -4.64
C GLU A 76 20.15 15.65 -5.89
N VAL A 77 19.37 15.51 -6.95
CA VAL A 77 19.83 14.95 -8.25
C VAL A 77 20.94 15.81 -8.87
N LYS A 78 20.84 17.14 -8.81
CA LYS A 78 21.86 18.05 -9.33
C LYS A 78 23.16 17.96 -8.54
N ARG A 79 23.08 17.83 -7.21
CA ARG A 79 24.26 17.60 -6.35
C ARG A 79 24.92 16.25 -6.67
N ILE A 80 24.11 15.21 -6.80
CA ILE A 80 24.54 13.86 -7.20
C ILE A 80 25.24 13.85 -8.57
N ARG A 81 24.76 14.62 -9.55
CA ARG A 81 25.37 14.70 -10.89
C ARG A 81 26.64 15.54 -10.93
N ALA A 82 26.77 16.52 -10.04
CA ALA A 82 27.95 17.37 -9.95
C ALA A 82 29.14 16.64 -9.30
N ASP A 83 28.87 15.60 -8.52
CA ASP A 83 29.89 14.70 -7.98
C ASP A 83 30.34 13.69 -9.05
N PRO A 84 31.62 13.74 -9.50
CA PRO A 84 32.13 12.86 -10.56
C PRO A 84 32.22 11.40 -10.13
N GLU A 85 32.48 11.13 -8.85
CA GLU A 85 32.59 9.77 -8.31
C GLU A 85 31.20 9.13 -8.27
N TYR A 86 30.22 9.82 -7.67
CA TYR A 86 28.86 9.32 -7.58
C TYR A 86 28.18 9.21 -8.96
N SER A 87 28.40 10.18 -9.86
CA SER A 87 27.86 10.16 -11.23
C SER A 87 28.37 8.96 -12.04
N SER A 88 29.62 8.53 -11.82
CA SER A 88 30.18 7.33 -12.46
C SER A 88 29.50 6.04 -11.99
N LEU A 89 29.17 5.94 -10.69
CA LEU A 89 28.44 4.81 -10.11
C LEU A 89 26.99 4.75 -10.61
N PHE A 90 26.31 5.90 -10.70
CA PHE A 90 24.95 5.97 -11.20
C PHE A 90 24.85 5.59 -12.69
N ARG A 91 25.86 5.95 -13.49
CA ARG A 91 25.95 5.53 -14.89
C ARG A 91 26.22 4.02 -15.02
N ALA A 92 26.97 3.43 -14.08
CA ALA A 92 27.18 1.99 -14.02
C ALA A 92 25.90 1.20 -13.68
N THR A 93 25.01 1.76 -12.84
CA THR A 93 23.74 1.11 -12.44
C THR A 93 22.57 1.36 -13.39
N THR A 94 22.59 2.45 -14.16
CA THR A 94 21.55 2.78 -15.16
C THR A 94 21.88 2.27 -16.56
N SER A 95 23.07 1.70 -16.77
CA SER A 95 23.30 0.89 -17.96
C SER A 95 22.30 -0.26 -17.92
N PRO A 96 21.37 -0.35 -18.90
CA PRO A 96 20.53 -1.53 -19.00
C PRO A 96 21.51 -2.71 -19.09
N THR A 97 21.39 -3.63 -18.16
CA THR A 97 22.15 -4.88 -18.19
C THR A 97 21.74 -5.57 -19.48
N GLY A 98 22.51 -5.32 -20.54
CA GLY A 98 22.53 -6.10 -21.75
C GLY A 98 23.20 -7.42 -21.41
N ARG A 99 22.40 -8.35 -20.91
CA ARG A 99 22.48 -9.79 -21.16
C ARG A 99 21.09 -10.37 -21.09
#